data_AF-A0A3B9ZKD0-F1
#
_entry.id   AF-A0A3B9ZKD0-F1
#
_cell.length_a   1.000
_cell.length_b   1.000
_cell.length_c   1.000
_cell.angle_alpha   90.00
_cell.angle_beta   90.00
_cell.angle_gamma   90.00
#
_symmetry.space_group_name_H-M   'P 1'
#
loop_
_entity.id
_entity.type
_entity.pdbx_description
1 polymer ?
#
loop_
_entity_poly.entity_id
_entity_poly.type
_entity_poly.pdbx_seq_one_letter_code
_entity_poly.pdbx_strand_id
1 'polypeptide(L)'
;MEACMLECFLLKRKLYDCLDNSLSEKDRMRIKKHLDVCPHCQERLTQLKVILDYASSKHIPSPNNQFWYTFNAGLARRLDTIVSESGTMTQKPKVYRKPALVNAVLCVFFLAIGIFLFKFSHPTGMPLGRQVNVLVEEFTSSDEFSEASELNHEDDYLEEMDLLMQLELA
;
A
#
# COMPACT_ATOMS: atom_id res chain seq x y z
N MET A 1 -20.90 -17.27 -17.11
CA MET A 1 -21.68 -16.61 -16.04
C MET A 1 -20.79 -15.78 -15.10
N GLU A 2 -19.51 -16.11 -14.92
CA GLU A 2 -18.59 -15.44 -13.98
C GLU A 2 -18.29 -13.97 -14.30
N ALA A 3 -18.21 -13.58 -15.58
CA ALA A 3 -17.94 -12.19 -15.97
C ALA A 3 -19.03 -11.19 -15.50
N CYS A 4 -20.26 -11.67 -15.28
CA CYS A 4 -21.35 -10.82 -14.80
C CYS A 4 -21.14 -10.43 -13.32
N MET A 5 -20.55 -11.30 -12.49
CA MET A 5 -20.40 -11.04 -11.06
C MET A 5 -19.38 -9.93 -10.75
N LEU A 6 -18.22 -9.96 -11.41
CA LEU A 6 -17.18 -8.94 -11.24
C LEU A 6 -17.65 -7.56 -11.71
N GLU A 7 -18.31 -7.48 -12.87
CA GLU A 7 -18.84 -6.20 -13.35
C GLU A 7 -19.97 -5.68 -12.45
N CYS A 8 -20.87 -6.55 -11.97
CA CYS A 8 -21.93 -6.18 -11.03
C CYS A 8 -21.35 -5.59 -9.73
N PHE A 9 -20.28 -6.18 -9.20
CA PHE A 9 -19.62 -5.72 -7.99
C PHE A 9 -19.01 -4.33 -8.17
N LEU A 10 -18.24 -4.14 -9.25
CA LEU A 10 -17.66 -2.84 -9.58
C LEU A 10 -18.72 -1.77 -9.83
N LEU A 11 -19.86 -2.14 -10.43
CA LEU A 11 -20.98 -1.23 -10.65
C LEU A 11 -21.67 -0.82 -9.36
N LYS A 12 -21.85 -1.74 -8.41
CA LYS A 12 -22.58 -1.50 -7.16
C LYS A 12 -22.10 -0.24 -6.43
N ARG A 13 -20.79 0.01 -6.43
CA ARG A 13 -20.19 1.21 -5.84
C ARG A 13 -20.47 2.49 -6.65
N LYS A 14 -20.51 2.39 -7.97
CA LYS A 14 -20.75 3.50 -8.90
C LYS A 14 -22.23 3.81 -9.17
N LEU A 15 -23.17 3.02 -8.63
CA LEU A 15 -24.61 3.27 -8.80
C LEU A 15 -25.02 4.60 -8.14
N TYR A 16 -24.43 4.96 -7.00
CA TYR A 16 -24.69 6.24 -6.32
C TYR A 16 -24.20 7.42 -7.16
N ASP A 17 -22.97 7.35 -7.65
CA ASP A 17 -22.39 8.38 -8.55
C ASP A 17 -23.23 8.56 -9.83
N CYS A 18 -23.85 7.48 -10.31
CA CYS A 18 -24.76 7.53 -11.44
C CYS A 18 -26.05 8.31 -11.14
N LEU A 19 -26.55 8.26 -9.91
CA LEU A 19 -27.75 9.00 -9.48
C LEU A 19 -27.43 10.48 -9.23
N ASP A 20 -26.23 10.77 -8.72
CA ASP A 20 -25.76 12.13 -8.43
C ASP A 20 -25.19 12.87 -9.67
N ASN A 21 -25.20 12.23 -10.84
CA ASN A 21 -24.59 12.74 -12.09
C ASN A 21 -23.09 13.11 -11.95
N SER A 22 -22.37 12.49 -11.02
CA SER A 22 -20.94 12.75 -10.79
C SER A 22 -20.01 11.94 -11.71
N LEU A 23 -20.58 11.04 -12.51
CA LEU A 23 -19.82 10.17 -13.42
C LEU A 23 -19.36 10.85 -14.70
N SER A 24 -18.18 10.43 -15.17
CA SER A 24 -17.71 10.75 -16.52
C SER A 24 -18.64 10.19 -17.59
N GLU A 25 -18.69 10.81 -18.77
CA GLU A 25 -19.54 10.35 -19.88
C GLU A 25 -19.22 8.90 -20.30
N LYS A 26 -17.94 8.52 -20.26
CA LYS A 26 -17.46 7.17 -20.56
C LYS A 26 -17.99 6.14 -19.56
N ASP A 27 -17.92 6.45 -18.26
CA ASP A 27 -18.44 5.58 -17.21
C ASP A 27 -19.96 5.46 -17.28
N ARG A 28 -20.65 6.57 -17.55
CA ARG A 28 -22.12 6.58 -17.72
C ARG A 28 -22.56 5.65 -18.83
N MET A 29 -21.89 5.65 -19.99
CA MET A 29 -22.20 4.72 -21.08
C MET A 29 -21.95 3.27 -20.70
N ARG A 30 -20.85 2.97 -19.98
CA ARG A 30 -20.54 1.62 -19.52
C ARG A 30 -21.61 1.10 -18.55
N ILE A 31 -22.00 1.93 -17.57
CA ILE A 31 -23.04 1.58 -16.60
C ILE A 31 -24.38 1.37 -17.29
N LYS A 32 -24.77 2.26 -18.21
CA LYS A 32 -26.01 2.11 -18.98
C LYS A 32 -26.04 0.77 -19.73
N LYS A 33 -24.95 0.45 -20.44
CA LYS A 33 -24.84 -0.83 -21.17
C LYS A 33 -24.97 -2.04 -20.24
N HIS A 34 -24.39 -1.97 -19.04
CA HIS A 34 -24.50 -3.05 -18.06
C HIS A 34 -25.94 -3.17 -17.51
N LEU A 35 -26.59 -2.05 -17.19
CA LEU A 35 -27.97 -2.02 -16.71
C LEU A 35 -28.97 -2.56 -17.74
N ASP A 36 -28.70 -2.37 -19.04
CA ASP A 36 -29.52 -2.93 -20.12
C ASP A 36 -29.46 -4.47 -20.18
N VAL A 37 -28.41 -5.08 -19.62
CA VAL A 37 -28.15 -6.54 -19.67
C VAL A 37 -28.40 -7.22 -18.33
N CYS A 38 -28.18 -6.52 -17.21
CA CYS A 38 -28.25 -7.09 -15.86
C CYS A 38 -29.50 -6.61 -15.10
N PRO A 39 -30.55 -7.46 -14.99
CA PRO A 39 -31.79 -7.08 -14.29
C PRO A 39 -31.58 -6.85 -12.79
N HIS A 40 -30.65 -7.56 -12.17
CA HIS A 40 -30.36 -7.40 -10.73
C HIS A 40 -29.78 -6.01 -10.41
N CYS A 41 -28.85 -5.51 -11.23
CA CYS A 41 -28.30 -4.16 -11.07
C CYS A 41 -29.34 -3.08 -11.37
N GLN A 42 -30.25 -3.33 -12.33
CA GLN A 42 -31.36 -2.45 -12.64
C GLN A 42 -32.37 -2.34 -11.47
N GLU A 43 -32.74 -3.48 -10.88
CA GLU A 43 -33.62 -3.51 -9.72
C GLU A 43 -33.01 -2.74 -8.54
N ARG A 44 -31.72 -2.99 -8.25
CA ARG A 44 -31.00 -2.29 -7.19
C ARG A 44 -30.95 -0.77 -7.41
N LEU A 45 -30.69 -0.32 -8.64
CA LEU A 45 -30.71 1.10 -8.97
C LEU A 45 -32.10 1.71 -8.74
N THR A 46 -33.16 0.96 -9.08
CA THR A 46 -34.54 1.38 -8.86
C THR A 46 -34.85 1.51 -7.37
N GLN A 47 -34.44 0.54 -6.54
CA GLN A 47 -34.59 0.61 -5.09
C GLN A 47 -33.86 1.82 -4.50
N LEU A 48 -32.63 2.08 -4.92
CA LEU A 48 -31.86 3.26 -4.50
C LEU A 48 -32.59 4.56 -4.86
N LYS A 49 -33.12 4.65 -6.08
CA LYS A 49 -33.87 5.81 -6.53
C LYS A 49 -35.12 6.04 -5.66
N VAL A 50 -35.88 4.99 -5.35
CA VAL A 50 -37.06 5.09 -4.47
C VAL A 50 -36.66 5.59 -3.07
N ILE A 51 -35.55 5.12 -2.51
CA ILE A 51 -35.06 5.58 -1.20
C ILE A 51 -34.67 7.06 -1.25
N LEU A 52 -33.95 7.50 -2.29
CA LEU A 52 -33.56 8.91 -2.46
C LEU A 52 -34.76 9.82 -2.71
N ASP A 53 -35.72 9.38 -3.52
CA ASP A 53 -36.98 10.11 -3.75
C ASP A 53 -37.77 10.24 -2.44
N TYR A 54 -37.84 9.17 -1.65
CA TYR A 54 -38.45 9.22 -0.32
C TYR A 54 -37.70 10.16 0.62
N ALA A 55 -36.37 10.10 0.68
CA ALA A 55 -35.56 10.96 1.52
C ALA A 55 -35.69 12.44 1.13
N SER A 56 -35.68 12.75 -0.17
CA SER A 56 -35.84 14.12 -0.69
C SER A 56 -37.25 14.68 -0.47
N SER A 57 -38.28 13.81 -0.40
CA SER A 57 -39.65 14.22 -0.06
C SER A 57 -39.80 14.65 1.41
N LYS A 58 -38.86 14.27 2.30
CA LYS A 58 -38.91 14.67 3.70
C LYS A 58 -38.48 16.12 3.83
N HIS A 59 -39.31 16.90 4.51
CA HIS A 59 -38.96 18.26 4.90
C HIS A 59 -37.86 18.22 5.96
N ILE A 60 -36.61 18.40 5.53
CA ILE A 60 -35.47 18.58 6.41
C ILE A 60 -35.45 20.06 6.82
N PRO A 61 -35.61 20.40 8.11
CA PRO A 61 -35.56 21.78 8.54
C PRO A 61 -34.20 22.39 8.22
N SER A 62 -34.20 23.62 7.68
CA SER A 62 -32.96 24.32 7.42
C SER A 62 -32.21 24.56 8.74
N PRO A 63 -30.94 24.16 8.86
CA PRO A 63 -30.16 24.41 10.06
C PRO A 63 -30.05 25.91 10.33
N ASN A 64 -30.22 26.29 11.60
CA ASN A 64 -30.12 27.68 12.02
C ASN A 64 -28.67 28.19 12.05
N ASN A 65 -28.48 29.51 12.13
CA ASN A 65 -27.14 30.11 12.17
C ASN A 65 -26.29 29.63 13.38
N GLN A 66 -26.94 29.35 14.51
CA GLN A 66 -26.26 28.86 15.71
C GLN A 66 -25.66 27.46 15.50
N PHE A 67 -26.38 26.58 14.80
CA PHE A 67 -25.91 25.25 14.41
C PHE A 67 -24.64 25.39 13.57
N TRP A 68 -24.66 26.21 12.52
CA TRP A 68 -23.50 26.40 11.65
C TRP A 68 -22.29 26.96 12.41
N TYR A 69 -22.50 27.88 13.33
CA TYR A 69 -21.42 28.40 14.18
C TYR A 69 -20.78 27.28 15.01
N THR A 70 -21.58 26.47 15.70
CA THR A 70 -21.07 25.35 16.51
C THR A 70 -20.43 24.25 15.67
N PHE A 71 -21.02 23.94 14.51
CA PHE A 71 -20.51 22.95 13.58
C PHE A 71 -19.15 23.35 13.02
N ASN A 72 -19.02 24.60 12.53
CA ASN A 72 -17.77 25.11 11.98
C ASN A 72 -16.66 25.19 13.04
N ALA A 73 -16.98 25.60 14.27
CA ALA A 73 -16.01 25.60 15.36
C ALA A 73 -15.53 24.18 15.72
N GLY A 74 -16.44 23.21 15.75
CA GLY A 74 -16.10 21.80 15.97
C GLY A 74 -15.26 21.22 14.82
N LEU A 75 -15.58 21.58 13.58
CA LEU A 75 -14.89 21.12 12.39
C LEU A 75 -13.47 21.70 12.30
N ALA A 76 -13.30 23.00 12.59
CA ALA A 76 -11.98 23.64 12.68
C ALA A 76 -11.11 22.96 13.74
N ARG A 77 -11.65 22.71 14.93
CA ARG A 77 -10.91 22.01 16.01
C ARG A 77 -10.47 20.61 15.60
N ARG A 78 -11.32 19.86 14.89
CA ARG A 78 -10.98 18.51 14.40
C ARG A 78 -9.93 18.55 13.28
N LEU A 79 -10.01 19.53 12.38
CA LEU A 79 -8.99 19.74 11.36
C LEU A 79 -7.63 20.07 12.00
N ASP A 80 -7.62 20.96 12.99
CA ASP A 80 -6.40 21.32 13.72
C ASP A 80 -5.77 20.12 14.42
N THR A 81 -6.58 19.22 15.01
CA THR A 81 -6.05 17.98 15.60
C THR A 81 -5.45 17.06 14.55
N ILE A 82 -6.08 16.88 13.39
CA ILE A 82 -5.56 16.02 12.31
C ILE A 82 -4.25 16.61 11.76
N VAL A 83 -4.20 17.92 11.53
CA VAL A 83 -3.00 18.60 11.03
C VAL A 83 -1.87 18.54 12.08
N SER A 84 -2.19 18.74 13.35
CA SER A 84 -1.19 18.68 14.44
C SER A 84 -0.66 17.27 14.67
N GLU A 85 -1.51 16.25 14.59
CA GLU A 85 -1.10 14.84 14.71
C GLU A 85 -0.29 14.40 13.49
N SER A 86 -0.70 14.77 12.28
CA SER A 86 0.05 14.48 11.04
C SER A 86 1.39 15.22 10.95
N GLY A 87 1.56 16.34 11.67
CA GLY A 87 2.82 17.07 11.80
C GLY A 87 3.91 16.36 12.62
N THR A 88 3.56 15.27 13.32
CA THR A 88 4.53 14.41 14.02
C THR A 88 4.88 13.14 13.25
N MET A 89 4.81 13.18 11.92
CA MET A 89 5.68 12.34 11.09
C MET A 89 7.14 12.70 11.38
N THR A 90 7.65 12.16 12.48
CA THR A 90 9.06 11.95 12.73
C THR A 90 9.58 11.28 11.47
N GLN A 91 10.28 12.06 10.64
CA GLN A 91 10.99 11.54 9.50
C GLN A 91 11.92 10.47 10.05
N LYS A 92 11.52 9.20 9.93
CA LYS A 92 12.40 8.08 10.24
C LYS A 92 13.69 8.37 9.47
N PRO A 93 14.86 8.41 10.13
CA PRO A 93 16.10 8.70 9.43
C PRO A 93 16.19 7.70 8.30
N LYS A 94 16.22 8.18 7.06
CA LYS A 94 16.45 7.34 5.89
C LYS A 94 17.78 6.64 6.13
N VAL A 95 17.73 5.41 6.64
CA VAL A 95 18.91 4.58 6.82
C VAL A 95 19.41 4.33 5.41
N TYR A 96 20.41 5.11 5.01
CA TYR A 96 21.01 5.08 3.69
C TYR A 96 21.74 3.74 3.58
N ARG A 97 20.99 2.68 3.25
CA ARG A 97 21.52 1.37 2.89
C ARG A 97 22.33 1.58 1.62
N LYS A 98 23.60 1.94 1.78
CA LYS A 98 24.54 1.96 0.65
C LYS A 98 24.46 0.56 0.00
N PRO A 99 24.38 0.45 -1.33
CA PRO A 99 24.36 -0.84 -1.99
C PRO A 99 25.67 -1.56 -1.66
N ALA A 100 25.60 -2.61 -0.85
CA ALA A 100 26.74 -3.41 -0.40
C ALA A 100 27.62 -3.90 -1.58
N LEU A 101 27.03 -3.95 -2.78
CA LEU A 101 27.68 -4.33 -4.04
C LEU A 101 28.84 -3.41 -4.44
N VAL A 102 28.77 -2.09 -4.18
CA VAL A 102 29.85 -1.17 -4.60
C VAL A 102 31.13 -1.41 -3.81
N ASN A 103 31.01 -1.72 -2.51
CA ASN A 103 32.17 -2.02 -1.68
C ASN A 103 32.83 -3.35 -2.05
N ALA A 104 32.05 -4.36 -2.47
CA ALA A 104 32.60 -5.64 -2.89
C ALA A 104 33.55 -5.50 -4.10
N VAL A 105 33.17 -4.71 -5.11
CA VAL A 105 33.99 -4.48 -6.30
C VAL A 105 35.30 -3.77 -5.96
N LEU A 106 35.26 -2.75 -5.10
CA LEU A 106 36.46 -2.05 -4.62
C LEU A 106 37.39 -2.98 -3.83
N CYS A 107 36.86 -3.81 -2.93
CA CYS A 107 37.66 -4.79 -2.19
C CYS A 107 38.35 -5.80 -3.12
N VAL A 108 37.64 -6.34 -4.11
CA VAL A 108 38.22 -7.26 -5.09
C VAL A 108 39.32 -6.58 -5.91
N PHE A 109 39.10 -5.32 -6.30
CA PHE A 109 40.09 -4.53 -7.05
C PHE A 109 41.38 -4.28 -6.24
N PHE A 110 41.25 -3.86 -4.98
CA PHE A 110 42.41 -3.66 -4.10
C PHE A 110 43.14 -4.96 -3.76
N LEU A 111 42.42 -6.07 -3.58
CA LEU A 111 43.03 -7.39 -3.39
C LEU A 111 43.81 -7.83 -4.64
N ALA A 112 43.25 -7.61 -5.83
CA ALA A 112 43.95 -7.91 -7.09
C ALA A 112 45.23 -7.08 -7.24
N ILE A 113 45.18 -5.77 -6.92
CA ILE A 113 46.36 -4.90 -6.92
C ILE A 113 47.38 -5.37 -5.88
N GLY A 114 46.94 -5.70 -4.66
CA GLY A 114 47.81 -6.19 -3.59
C GLY A 114 48.54 -7.47 -3.99
N ILE A 115 47.85 -8.44 -4.58
CA ILE A 115 48.45 -9.67 -5.10
C ILE A 115 49.42 -9.37 -6.25
N PHE A 116 49.04 -8.46 -7.16
CA PHE A 116 49.89 -8.09 -8.30
C PHE A 116 51.19 -7.42 -7.83
N LEU A 117 51.10 -6.47 -6.90
CA LEU A 117 52.26 -5.81 -6.30
C LEU A 117 53.10 -6.78 -5.48
N PHE A 118 52.49 -7.68 -4.72
CA PHE A 118 53.21 -8.71 -3.97
C PHE A 118 54.00 -9.65 -4.90
N LYS A 119 53.42 -10.03 -6.03
CA LYS A 119 54.12 -10.81 -7.06
C LYS A 119 55.28 -10.04 -7.69
N PHE A 120 55.14 -8.73 -7.87
CA PHE A 120 56.20 -7.90 -8.45
C PHE A 120 57.32 -7.56 -7.46
N SER A 121 56.98 -7.44 -6.18
CA SER A 121 57.92 -7.08 -5.11
C SER A 121 58.70 -8.26 -4.51
N HIS A 122 58.37 -9.51 -4.87
CA HIS A 122 59.18 -10.67 -4.50
C HIS A 122 59.90 -11.29 -5.70
N PRO A 123 61.05 -10.71 -6.14
CA PRO A 123 62.05 -11.51 -6.82
C PRO A 123 62.55 -12.59 -5.84
N THR A 124 62.24 -13.83 -6.20
CA THR A 124 62.85 -15.10 -5.77
C THR A 124 64.03 -14.98 -4.80
N GLY A 125 63.78 -15.33 -3.54
CA GLY A 125 64.85 -15.55 -2.57
C GLY A 125 64.38 -15.61 -1.13
N MET A 126 63.63 -16.65 -0.75
CA MET A 126 63.90 -17.42 0.48
C MET A 126 62.96 -18.64 0.60
N PRO A 127 63.50 -19.82 0.98
CA PRO A 127 62.75 -21.05 1.06
C PRO A 127 61.97 -21.18 2.37
N LEU A 128 60.79 -21.79 2.21
CA LEU A 128 59.89 -22.43 3.17
C LEU A 128 60.50 -22.84 4.52
N GLY A 129 59.84 -22.41 5.59
CA GLY A 129 59.91 -23.07 6.87
C GLY A 129 58.75 -22.66 7.79
N ARG A 130 57.69 -23.49 7.82
CA ARG A 130 56.95 -23.84 9.06
C ARG A 130 56.20 -22.65 9.71
N GLN A 131 54.87 -22.53 9.66
CA GLN A 131 53.92 -23.53 10.13
C GLN A 131 52.51 -23.06 9.75
N VAL A 132 51.84 -23.86 8.93
CA VAL A 132 50.38 -23.87 8.81
C VAL A 132 49.88 -24.63 10.03
N ASN A 133 48.94 -24.06 10.79
CA ASN A 133 47.81 -24.72 11.43
C ASN A 133 47.12 -23.73 12.38
N VAL A 134 45.80 -23.88 12.53
CA VAL A 134 44.88 -23.05 13.34
C VAL A 134 44.32 -21.81 12.61
N LEU A 135 43.96 -22.03 11.35
CA LEU A 135 42.68 -21.55 10.82
C LEU A 135 41.72 -22.75 10.97
N VAL A 136 40.45 -22.51 11.29
CA VAL A 136 39.33 -23.48 11.45
C VAL A 136 39.03 -23.85 12.90
N GLU A 137 38.25 -22.99 13.55
CA GLU A 137 37.04 -23.30 14.32
C GLU A 137 36.31 -21.93 14.46
N GLU A 138 35.35 -21.64 13.56
CA GLU A 138 33.90 -21.80 13.84
C GLU A 138 33.34 -20.47 14.40
N PHE A 139 32.74 -19.53 13.66
CA PHE A 139 31.86 -19.57 12.48
C PHE A 139 30.65 -20.50 12.63
N THR A 140 29.77 -20.21 13.61
CA THR A 140 28.31 -20.37 13.48
C THR A 140 27.60 -19.57 14.59
N SER A 141 27.33 -18.28 14.36
CA SER A 141 26.30 -17.54 15.09
C SER A 141 25.44 -16.75 14.09
N SER A 142 24.58 -17.48 13.40
CA SER A 142 23.48 -16.92 12.60
C SER A 142 22.40 -17.97 12.51
N ASP A 143 21.50 -17.93 13.48
CA ASP A 143 20.08 -18.23 13.29
C ASP A 143 19.36 -17.88 14.59
N GLU A 144 18.64 -16.76 14.59
CA GLU A 144 17.25 -16.81 15.02
C GLU A 144 16.47 -15.65 14.42
N PHE A 145 15.50 -16.05 13.60
CA PHE A 145 14.42 -15.26 13.04
C PHE A 145 13.77 -14.36 14.09
N SER A 146 13.62 -13.07 13.76
CA SER A 146 12.48 -12.30 14.25
C SER A 146 11.80 -11.67 13.04
N GLU A 147 10.90 -12.47 12.50
CA GLU A 147 9.85 -12.10 11.58
C GLU A 147 8.91 -11.13 12.30
N ALA A 148 8.97 -9.86 11.90
CA ALA A 148 7.98 -8.86 12.29
C ALA A 148 7.62 -8.04 11.06
N SER A 149 6.71 -8.63 10.28
CA SER A 149 5.60 -7.98 9.58
C SER A 149 5.77 -6.48 9.33
N GLU A 150 6.34 -6.15 8.16
CA GLU A 150 6.17 -4.82 7.57
C GLU A 150 4.73 -4.70 7.07
N LEU A 151 3.91 -4.02 7.86
CA LEU A 151 2.64 -3.42 7.45
C LEU A 151 2.92 -2.44 6.29
N ASN A 152 2.81 -2.93 5.07
CA ASN A 152 2.57 -2.10 3.90
C ASN A 152 1.18 -1.48 4.06
N HIS A 153 1.17 -0.20 4.38
CA HIS A 153 -0.01 0.63 4.56
C HIS A 153 -0.70 0.97 3.21
N GLU A 154 -0.67 0.04 2.26
CA GLU A 154 -1.44 0.07 1.01
C GLU A 154 -2.30 -1.21 0.80
N ASP A 155 -2.22 -2.20 1.70
CA ASP A 155 -3.00 -3.46 1.62
C ASP A 155 -4.34 -3.43 2.39
N ASP A 156 -4.69 -2.31 3.05
CA ASP A 156 -5.94 -2.14 3.81
C ASP A 156 -7.22 -2.23 2.94
N TYR A 157 -7.06 -2.24 1.61
CA TYR A 157 -8.16 -2.44 0.66
C TYR A 157 -8.30 -3.88 0.16
N LEU A 158 -7.28 -4.73 0.35
CA LEU A 158 -7.28 -6.14 -0.07
C LEU A 158 -7.71 -7.08 1.07
N GLU A 159 -7.45 -6.74 2.34
CA GLU A 159 -7.94 -7.52 3.49
C GLU A 159 -9.46 -7.48 3.64
N GLU A 160 -10.13 -6.34 3.37
CA GLU A 160 -11.60 -6.30 3.29
C GLU A 160 -12.15 -7.16 2.14
N MET A 161 -11.41 -7.30 1.03
CA MET A 161 -11.83 -8.14 -0.10
C MET A 161 -11.73 -9.63 0.19
N ASP A 162 -10.71 -10.08 0.95
CA ASP A 162 -10.55 -11.50 1.28
C ASP A 162 -11.55 -11.96 2.37
N LEU A 163 -11.85 -11.09 3.34
CA LEU A 163 -12.86 -11.34 4.38
C LEU A 163 -14.28 -11.47 3.82
N LEU A 164 -14.65 -10.65 2.82
CA LEU A 164 -15.97 -10.72 2.19
C LEU A 164 -16.13 -11.94 1.28
N MET A 165 -15.04 -12.40 0.66
CA MET A 165 -15.03 -13.58 -0.20
C MET A 165 -15.16 -14.89 0.61
N GLN A 166 -14.58 -14.94 1.82
CA GLN A 166 -14.70 -16.09 2.72
C GLN A 166 -16.10 -16.23 3.34
N LEU A 167 -16.84 -15.12 3.52
CA LEU A 167 -18.22 -15.13 4.05
C LEU A 167 -19.28 -15.59 3.02
N GLU A 168 -18.98 -15.53 1.72
CA GLU A 168 -19.91 -15.95 0.66
C GLU A 168 -19.75 -17.43 0.28
N LEU A 169 -18.68 -18.08 0.77
CA LEU A 169 -18.37 -19.51 0.56
C LEU A 169 -18.71 -20.40 1.76
N ALA A 170 -19.16 -19.83 2.89
CA ALA A 170 -19.65 -20.53 4.08
C ALA A 170 -21.18 -20.51 4.14
#